data_AF-A0A521D6E0-F1
#
_entry.id   AF-A0A521D6E0-F1
#
_cell.length_a   1.000
_cell.length_b   1.000
_cell.length_c   1.000
_cell.angle_alpha   90.00
_cell.angle_beta   90.00
_cell.angle_gamma   90.00
#
_symmetry.space_group_name_H-M   'P 1'
#
loop_
_entity.id
_entity.type
_entity.pdbx_description
1 polymer ?
#
loop_
_entity_poly.entity_id
_entity_poly.type
_entity_poly.pdbx_seq_one_letter_code
_entity_poly.pdbx_strand_id
1 'polypeptide(L)'
;MKRKLLKLLLVFTILFQLTMISCSSDEAPVDPEVVVPVDPKPVDPKPVLPKSEMMKPAIVNISFSKTSKSSETRKRLIRSTKFAQNYMGKIYQYKLDRDAAIYKDLPSENLYDTVETALNIKTERDYELVYKYNNLGQLIKIEADKVYTNNGNTNTPEVFSFTYNENGSLNEMISSYAYGSSYTYNSKGLIDKRIEKDGFVSYKYFYDEQDRILDVYFYIHDALQMHYKYTYPDDKTYIKGWYSVNVDQTETLTSYVVYAFDPAKAGVYNKEPYYRLDNQYLHVTKISASILSNGTWQVQFEVVPKYFYDEEGYLIKYDAAGLNYTTDITVFEYE
;
A
#
# COMPACT_ATOMS: atom_id res chain seq x y z
N MET A 1 36.69 19.27 -57.83
CA MET A 1 37.94 19.00 -57.07
C MET A 1 38.15 19.93 -55.85
N LYS A 2 37.10 20.25 -55.06
CA LYS A 2 37.18 21.21 -53.93
C LYS A 2 36.63 20.75 -52.58
N ARG A 3 36.11 19.51 -52.44
CA ARG A 3 35.55 19.00 -51.17
C ARG A 3 36.51 18.13 -50.34
N LYS A 4 37.54 17.54 -50.95
CA LYS A 4 38.55 16.75 -50.21
C LYS A 4 39.63 17.61 -49.54
N LEU A 5 39.96 18.78 -50.12
CA LEU A 5 40.92 19.72 -49.52
C LEU A 5 40.37 20.40 -48.25
N LEU A 6 39.06 20.66 -48.19
CA LEU A 6 38.40 21.31 -47.05
C LEU A 6 38.33 20.39 -45.81
N LYS A 7 38.18 19.07 -46.02
CA LYS A 7 38.17 18.09 -44.92
C LYS A 7 39.57 17.84 -44.35
N LEU A 8 40.62 17.97 -45.15
CA LEU A 8 42.00 17.85 -44.67
C LEU A 8 42.44 19.10 -43.87
N LEU A 9 41.96 20.29 -44.28
CA LEU A 9 42.26 21.54 -43.56
C LEU A 9 41.57 21.57 -42.18
N LEU A 10 40.33 21.07 -42.06
CA LEU A 10 39.58 21.11 -40.81
C LEU A 10 40.14 20.16 -39.73
N VAL A 11 40.72 19.02 -40.13
CA VAL A 11 41.36 18.07 -39.20
C VAL A 11 42.70 18.62 -38.69
N PHE A 12 43.43 19.40 -39.49
CA PHE A 12 44.68 20.02 -39.06
C PHE A 12 44.48 21.17 -38.06
N THR A 13 43.40 21.95 -38.19
CA THR A 13 43.12 23.05 -37.26
C THR A 13 42.68 22.58 -35.87
N ILE A 14 42.02 21.42 -35.77
CA ILE A 14 41.59 20.85 -34.48
C ILE A 14 42.76 20.17 -33.75
N LEU A 15 43.73 19.61 -34.48
CA LEU A 15 44.93 19.02 -33.87
C LEU A 15 45.94 20.07 -33.37
N PHE A 16 45.94 21.28 -33.93
CA PHE A 16 46.84 22.36 -33.52
C PHE A 16 46.36 23.14 -32.29
N GLN A 17 45.09 22.97 -31.87
CA GLN A 17 44.57 23.56 -30.63
C GLN A 17 44.78 22.68 -29.38
N LEU A 18 45.32 21.46 -29.55
CA LEU A 18 45.55 20.52 -28.45
C LEU A 18 47.01 20.46 -27.96
N THR A 19 47.93 21.30 -28.46
CA THR A 19 49.35 21.25 -28.08
C THR A 19 49.97 22.56 -27.58
N MET A 20 49.17 23.57 -27.20
CA MET A 20 49.69 24.86 -26.70
C MET A 20 48.99 25.33 -25.41
N ILE A 21 48.87 24.45 -24.41
CA ILE A 21 48.72 24.87 -22.99
C ILE A 21 49.72 24.04 -22.18
N SER A 22 50.97 24.52 -22.17
CA SER A 22 52.05 24.07 -21.30
C SER A 22 52.58 25.28 -20.55
N CYS A 23 52.56 25.20 -19.22
CA CYS A 23 53.31 25.94 -18.21
C CYS A 23 53.44 27.46 -18.31
N SER A 24 52.79 28.16 -17.38
CA SER A 24 53.43 29.27 -16.67
C SER A 24 52.90 29.30 -15.22
N SER A 25 53.85 29.43 -14.30
CA SER A 25 53.73 29.45 -12.86
C SER A 25 52.88 30.60 -12.32
N ASP A 26 52.22 30.37 -11.19
CA ASP A 26 52.54 31.04 -9.92
C ASP A 26 51.63 30.46 -8.83
N GLU A 27 52.20 29.60 -7.98
CA GLU A 27 51.56 29.10 -6.76
C GLU A 27 51.43 30.26 -5.76
N ALA A 28 50.22 30.74 -5.55
CA ALA A 28 49.86 31.45 -4.34
C ALA A 28 49.92 30.47 -3.14
N PRO A 29 50.34 30.92 -1.95
CA PRO A 29 50.40 30.03 -0.79
C PRO A 29 48.98 29.55 -0.45
N VAL A 30 48.81 28.23 -0.51
CA VAL A 30 47.60 27.55 -0.05
C VAL A 30 47.61 27.62 1.48
N ASP A 31 46.69 28.39 2.05
CA ASP A 31 46.38 28.29 3.47
C ASP A 31 46.08 26.82 3.78
N PRO A 32 46.65 26.22 4.83
CA PRO A 32 46.32 24.85 5.18
C PRO A 32 44.82 24.79 5.47
N GLU A 33 44.08 24.09 4.60
CA GLU A 33 42.72 23.66 4.91
C GLU A 33 42.83 22.84 6.19
N VAL A 34 42.39 23.46 7.29
CA VAL A 34 42.09 22.75 8.51
C VAL A 34 40.96 21.80 8.15
N VAL A 35 41.31 20.57 7.81
CA VAL A 35 40.36 19.45 7.77
C VAL A 35 39.89 19.28 9.20
N VAL A 36 38.82 20.00 9.56
CA VAL A 36 38.07 19.72 10.77
C VAL A 36 37.59 18.28 10.60
N PRO A 37 38.00 17.34 11.47
CA PRO A 37 37.44 16.00 11.44
C PRO A 37 35.93 16.16 11.57
N VAL A 38 35.20 15.84 10.51
CA VAL A 38 33.76 15.67 10.62
C VAL A 38 33.62 14.45 11.52
N ASP A 39 33.25 14.68 12.78
CA ASP A 39 32.93 13.60 13.70
C ASP A 39 31.99 12.65 12.96
N PRO A 40 32.27 11.33 12.94
CA PRO A 40 31.38 10.39 12.31
C PRO A 40 29.98 10.64 12.89
N LYS A 41 29.03 10.98 12.02
CA LYS A 41 27.63 11.15 12.42
C LYS A 41 27.29 9.96 13.32
N PRO A 42 26.75 10.20 14.53
CA PRO A 42 26.28 9.13 15.38
C PRO A 42 25.44 8.20 14.52
N VAL A 43 25.89 6.95 14.37
CA VAL A 43 25.06 5.94 13.75
C VAL A 43 24.04 5.63 14.82
N ASP A 44 22.87 6.26 14.72
CA ASP A 44 21.76 5.97 15.61
C ASP A 44 21.61 4.43 15.64
N PRO A 45 21.60 3.82 16.83
CA PRO A 45 21.45 2.37 16.93
C PRO A 45 20.17 2.03 16.19
N LYS A 46 20.33 1.34 15.04
CA LYS A 46 19.19 0.97 14.20
C LYS A 46 18.23 0.20 15.10
N PRO A 47 17.00 0.69 15.29
CA PRO A 47 16.05 0.00 16.12
C PRO A 47 15.94 -1.46 15.64
N VAL A 48 16.10 -2.42 16.56
CA VAL A 48 16.02 -3.85 16.21
C VAL A 48 14.55 -4.21 16.05
N LEU A 49 14.15 -4.50 14.82
CA LEU A 49 12.80 -4.99 14.53
C LEU A 49 12.43 -6.17 15.43
N PRO A 50 11.16 -6.25 15.89
CA PRO A 50 10.65 -7.46 16.51
C PRO A 50 10.86 -8.64 15.58
N LYS A 51 11.08 -9.82 16.14
CA LYS A 51 11.18 -11.03 15.32
C LYS A 51 9.87 -11.24 14.57
N SER A 52 9.92 -11.81 13.35
CA SER A 52 8.74 -11.95 12.49
C SER A 52 7.58 -12.68 13.16
N GLU A 53 7.86 -13.65 14.05
CA GLU A 53 6.84 -14.36 14.83
C GLU A 53 6.08 -13.47 15.84
N MET A 54 6.62 -12.30 16.18
CA MET A 54 5.98 -11.31 17.05
C MET A 54 5.16 -10.28 16.28
N MET A 55 5.33 -10.18 14.96
CA MET A 55 4.65 -9.18 14.14
C MET A 55 3.16 -9.51 14.00
N LYS A 56 2.34 -8.56 14.42
CA LYS A 56 0.87 -8.67 14.49
C LYS A 56 0.24 -7.75 13.43
N PRO A 57 -0.84 -8.20 12.75
CA PRO A 57 -1.58 -7.34 11.84
C PRO A 57 -2.29 -6.22 12.61
N ALA A 58 -2.69 -5.17 11.90
CA ALA A 58 -3.32 -4.02 12.52
C ALA A 58 -4.71 -4.32 13.09
N ILE A 59 -5.49 -5.11 12.35
CA ILE A 59 -6.82 -5.50 12.81
C ILE A 59 -6.93 -7.00 12.90
N VAL A 60 -7.47 -7.44 14.02
CA VAL A 60 -7.72 -8.85 14.29
C VAL A 60 -9.08 -9.02 14.91
N ASN A 61 -9.91 -9.82 14.27
CA ASN A 61 -11.20 -10.17 14.80
C ASN A 61 -11.11 -11.50 15.55
N ILE A 62 -11.56 -11.51 16.81
CA ILE A 62 -11.60 -12.74 17.61
C ILE A 62 -12.85 -13.52 17.20
N SER A 63 -12.69 -14.50 16.30
CA SER A 63 -13.74 -15.50 16.07
C SER A 63 -13.65 -16.58 17.15
N PHE A 64 -14.76 -16.84 17.84
CA PHE A 64 -14.83 -17.92 18.81
C PHE A 64 -14.70 -19.26 18.10
N SER A 65 -13.54 -19.92 18.23
CA SER A 65 -13.54 -21.38 18.32
C SER A 65 -13.62 -21.73 19.81
N LYS A 66 -14.48 -22.69 20.18
CA LYS A 66 -14.71 -23.10 21.58
C LYS A 66 -13.47 -23.68 22.30
N THR A 67 -12.25 -23.52 21.77
CA THR A 67 -11.13 -24.42 22.09
C THR A 67 -9.77 -23.78 22.35
N SER A 68 -9.63 -22.47 22.55
CA SER A 68 -8.34 -21.94 23.03
C SER A 68 -8.47 -20.78 24.00
N LYS A 69 -8.13 -21.05 25.27
CA LYS A 69 -7.69 -20.05 26.23
C LYS A 69 -6.35 -19.47 25.75
N SER A 70 -6.38 -18.46 24.89
CA SER A 70 -5.24 -17.54 24.78
C SER A 70 -5.34 -16.55 25.93
N SER A 71 -4.34 -16.53 26.81
CA SER A 71 -4.26 -15.65 27.98
C SER A 71 -3.53 -14.34 27.69
N GLU A 72 -3.16 -14.06 26.44
CA GLU A 72 -2.44 -12.84 26.08
C GLU A 72 -3.46 -11.70 25.91
N THR A 73 -3.34 -10.66 26.73
CA THR A 73 -4.09 -9.41 26.57
C THR A 73 -3.65 -8.76 25.26
N ARG A 74 -4.45 -8.96 24.20
CA ARG A 74 -4.19 -8.37 22.90
C ARG A 74 -4.70 -6.93 22.86
N LYS A 75 -3.87 -5.98 22.45
CA LYS A 75 -4.31 -4.61 22.17
C LYS A 75 -5.35 -4.65 21.05
N ARG A 76 -6.47 -3.96 21.22
CA ARG A 76 -7.51 -3.84 20.17
C ARG A 76 -7.32 -2.52 19.44
N LEU A 77 -7.40 -2.54 18.11
CA LEU A 77 -7.41 -1.30 17.33
C LEU A 77 -8.68 -0.53 17.69
N ILE A 78 -8.55 0.71 18.13
CA ILE A 78 -9.70 1.57 18.50
C ILE A 78 -9.88 2.72 17.51
N ARG A 79 -8.81 3.16 16.85
CA ARG A 79 -8.86 4.23 15.85
C ARG A 79 -7.85 3.99 14.74
N SER A 80 -8.21 4.38 13.53
CA SER A 80 -7.24 4.57 12.44
C SER A 80 -7.41 5.95 11.82
N THR A 81 -6.30 6.63 11.57
CA THR A 81 -6.25 7.95 10.96
C THR A 81 -5.63 7.84 9.58
N LYS A 82 -6.39 8.22 8.55
CA LYS A 82 -5.89 8.32 7.18
C LYS A 82 -5.42 9.74 6.89
N PHE A 83 -4.21 9.87 6.39
CA PHE A 83 -3.64 11.17 5.99
C PHE A 83 -3.90 11.46 4.52
N ALA A 84 -4.05 12.76 4.23
CA ALA A 84 -4.43 13.27 2.93
C ALA A 84 -3.51 12.82 1.80
N GLN A 85 -4.14 12.39 0.72
CA GLN A 85 -3.50 11.91 -0.48
C GLN A 85 -3.28 13.02 -1.51
N ASN A 86 -2.27 12.83 -2.38
CA ASN A 86 -2.05 13.69 -3.55
C ASN A 86 -3.33 13.82 -4.40
N TYR A 87 -3.95 15.01 -4.44
CA TYR A 87 -5.14 15.28 -5.24
C TYR A 87 -4.78 16.25 -6.37
N MET A 88 -4.97 15.82 -7.63
CA MET A 88 -4.70 16.64 -8.82
C MET A 88 -3.28 17.25 -8.87
N GLY A 89 -2.26 16.52 -8.39
CA GLY A 89 -0.86 16.96 -8.42
C GLY A 89 -0.41 17.80 -7.22
N LYS A 90 -1.29 18.06 -6.24
CA LYS A 90 -0.90 18.63 -4.94
C LYS A 90 -0.55 17.51 -3.97
N ILE A 91 0.74 17.30 -3.73
CA ILE A 91 1.26 16.35 -2.74
C ILE A 91 1.11 16.96 -1.35
N TYR A 92 0.27 16.36 -0.52
CA TYR A 92 0.28 16.59 0.92
C TYR A 92 1.41 15.78 1.53
N GLN A 93 2.42 16.48 2.03
CA GLN A 93 3.62 15.83 2.52
C GLN A 93 3.43 15.50 4.00
N TYR A 94 3.11 14.23 4.28
CA TYR A 94 3.49 13.64 5.54
C TYR A 94 5.00 13.86 5.72
N LYS A 95 5.38 14.51 6.81
CA LYS A 95 6.77 14.86 7.09
C LYS A 95 7.49 13.63 7.62
N LEU A 96 8.61 13.32 7.02
CA LEU A 96 9.48 12.24 7.45
C LEU A 96 10.62 12.85 8.25
N ASP A 97 11.09 12.16 9.29
CA ASP A 97 12.30 12.57 10.02
C ASP A 97 13.59 12.22 9.26
N ARG A 98 13.51 11.99 7.95
CA ARG A 98 14.63 11.59 7.10
C ARG A 98 14.45 12.05 5.67
N ASP A 99 15.56 12.08 4.95
CA ASP A 99 15.59 12.40 3.51
C ASP A 99 14.74 11.42 2.69
N ALA A 100 14.09 11.94 1.64
CA ALA A 100 13.15 11.19 0.81
C ALA A 100 13.82 10.06 0.00
N ALA A 101 15.07 10.20 -0.43
CA ALA A 101 15.78 9.13 -1.12
C ALA A 101 16.11 8.00 -0.14
N ILE A 102 16.61 8.36 1.06
CA ILE A 102 16.87 7.40 2.14
C ILE A 102 15.59 6.66 2.54
N TYR A 103 14.45 7.37 2.62
CA TYR A 103 13.16 6.75 2.95
C TYR A 103 12.72 5.70 1.92
N LYS A 104 12.90 5.98 0.62
CA LYS A 104 12.55 5.05 -0.46
C LYS A 104 13.36 3.76 -0.37
N ASP A 105 14.63 3.88 -0.03
CA ASP A 105 15.58 2.78 0.08
C ASP A 105 15.44 1.97 1.39
N LEU A 106 14.55 2.36 2.30
CA LEU A 106 14.28 1.55 3.49
C LEU A 106 13.76 0.16 3.13
N PRO A 107 14.00 -0.86 3.96
CA PRO A 107 13.26 -2.12 3.86
C PRO A 107 11.75 -1.89 3.99
N SER A 108 10.95 -2.85 3.54
CA SER A 108 9.49 -2.79 3.69
C SER A 108 9.06 -2.74 5.17
N GLU A 109 9.87 -3.27 6.08
CA GLU A 109 9.59 -3.29 7.53
C GLU A 109 10.53 -2.38 8.29
N ASN A 110 9.99 -1.55 9.19
CA ASN A 110 10.79 -0.69 10.05
C ASN A 110 10.14 -0.57 11.44
N LEU A 111 10.91 -0.15 12.44
CA LEU A 111 10.32 0.32 13.69
C LEU A 111 9.79 1.73 13.50
N TYR A 112 8.67 2.00 14.16
CA TYR A 112 8.06 3.32 14.11
C TYR A 112 8.91 4.35 14.84
N ASP A 113 9.12 5.48 14.18
CA ASP A 113 9.82 6.61 14.74
C ASP A 113 8.82 7.56 15.39
N THR A 114 8.89 7.69 16.72
CA THR A 114 7.96 8.53 17.47
C THR A 114 8.15 10.02 17.19
N VAL A 115 9.31 10.44 16.66
CA VAL A 115 9.54 11.82 16.21
C VAL A 115 8.62 12.17 15.04
N GLU A 116 8.27 11.20 14.19
CA GLU A 116 7.31 11.42 13.09
C GLU A 116 5.94 11.86 13.60
N THR A 117 5.51 11.43 14.79
CA THR A 117 4.24 11.91 15.39
C THR A 117 4.27 13.43 15.60
N ALA A 118 5.37 13.95 16.15
CA ALA A 118 5.52 15.38 16.40
C ALA A 118 5.63 16.18 15.08
N LEU A 119 6.35 15.66 14.10
CA LEU A 119 6.47 16.29 12.77
C LEU A 119 5.12 16.40 12.04
N ASN A 120 4.24 15.42 12.24
CA ASN A 120 2.97 15.29 11.53
C ASN A 120 1.74 15.76 12.30
N ILE A 121 1.92 16.38 13.47
CA ILE A 121 0.79 16.83 14.29
C ILE A 121 -0.15 17.81 13.55
N LYS A 122 0.37 18.53 12.55
CA LYS A 122 -0.37 19.48 11.70
C LYS A 122 -0.60 18.97 10.26
N THR A 123 -0.26 17.73 9.95
CA THR A 123 -0.50 17.17 8.61
C THR A 123 -2.00 17.03 8.40
N GLU A 124 -2.47 17.43 7.20
CA GLU A 124 -3.89 17.29 6.84
C GLU A 124 -4.30 15.82 6.86
N ARG A 125 -5.46 15.58 7.47
CA ARG A 125 -6.09 14.25 7.57
C ARG A 125 -7.20 14.18 6.54
N ASP A 126 -7.51 12.98 6.06
CA ASP A 126 -8.70 12.75 5.25
C ASP A 126 -9.87 12.39 6.17
N TYR A 127 -9.69 11.36 6.99
CA TYR A 127 -10.70 10.92 7.96
C TYR A 127 -10.11 10.09 9.09
N GLU A 128 -10.87 10.02 10.18
CA GLU A 128 -10.65 9.14 11.33
C GLU A 128 -11.76 8.09 11.38
N LEU A 129 -11.37 6.82 11.53
CA LEU A 129 -12.29 5.70 11.74
C LEU A 129 -12.17 5.20 13.18
N VAL A 130 -13.30 4.87 13.80
CA VAL A 130 -13.40 4.27 15.13
C VAL A 130 -13.90 2.84 15.01
N TYR A 131 -13.27 1.94 15.75
CA TYR A 131 -13.52 0.50 15.75
C TYR A 131 -14.22 0.11 17.05
N LYS A 132 -15.37 -0.56 16.93
CA LYS A 132 -16.18 -0.97 18.08
C LYS A 132 -16.28 -2.47 18.14
N TYR A 133 -16.15 -3.01 19.35
CA TYR A 133 -16.20 -4.44 19.62
C TYR A 133 -17.32 -4.75 20.61
N ASN A 134 -17.87 -5.95 20.53
CA ASN A 134 -18.75 -6.46 21.58
C ASN A 134 -17.94 -6.99 22.78
N ASN A 135 -18.64 -7.45 23.83
CA ASN A 135 -18.01 -8.01 25.04
C ASN A 135 -17.23 -9.32 24.78
N LEU A 136 -17.42 -9.91 23.60
CA LEU A 136 -16.71 -11.10 23.13
C LEU A 136 -15.43 -10.73 22.34
N GLY A 137 -15.17 -9.44 22.11
CA GLY A 137 -14.01 -8.98 21.35
C GLY A 137 -14.18 -9.10 19.82
N GLN A 138 -15.39 -9.33 19.33
CA GLN A 138 -15.68 -9.33 17.90
C GLN A 138 -15.94 -7.90 17.41
N LEU A 139 -15.37 -7.54 16.25
CA LEU A 139 -15.60 -6.25 15.63
C LEU A 139 -17.06 -6.15 15.17
N ILE A 140 -17.83 -5.21 15.71
CA ILE A 140 -19.25 -5.03 15.38
C ILE A 140 -19.51 -3.78 14.53
N LYS A 141 -18.57 -2.83 14.53
CA LYS A 141 -18.70 -1.61 13.73
C LYS A 141 -17.35 -0.95 13.43
N ILE A 142 -17.25 -0.39 12.23
CA ILE A 142 -16.25 0.63 11.87
C ILE A 142 -17.05 1.86 11.46
N GLU A 143 -16.84 2.99 12.13
CA GLU A 143 -17.56 4.23 11.81
C GLU A 143 -16.64 5.43 11.62
N ALA A 144 -17.09 6.39 10.81
CA ALA A 144 -16.44 7.68 10.69
C ALA A 144 -16.60 8.46 12.00
N ASP A 145 -15.49 8.94 12.56
CA ASP A 145 -15.50 9.88 13.68
C ASP A 145 -15.40 11.31 13.15
N LYS A 146 -14.30 11.62 12.45
CA LYS A 146 -14.08 12.92 11.83
C LYS A 146 -13.81 12.75 10.35
N VAL A 147 -14.50 13.55 9.55
CA VAL A 147 -14.22 13.72 8.12
C VAL A 147 -13.68 15.11 7.92
N TYR A 148 -12.52 15.21 7.30
CA TYR A 148 -11.85 16.46 7.03
C TYR A 148 -12.10 16.88 5.59
N THR A 149 -12.13 18.19 5.38
CA THR A 149 -12.23 18.77 4.03
C THR A 149 -10.83 18.90 3.46
N ASN A 150 -10.55 18.17 2.38
CA ASN A 150 -9.31 18.28 1.63
C ASN A 150 -9.59 19.02 0.32
N ASN A 151 -8.98 20.19 0.11
CA ASN A 151 -9.21 21.07 -1.05
C ASN A 151 -10.70 21.42 -1.33
N GLY A 152 -11.54 21.54 -0.30
CA GLY A 152 -12.97 21.81 -0.45
C GLY A 152 -13.84 20.57 -0.71
N ASN A 153 -13.23 19.39 -0.84
CA ASN A 153 -13.95 18.11 -0.99
C ASN A 153 -13.93 17.34 0.34
N THR A 154 -15.08 16.78 0.72
CA THR A 154 -15.21 15.90 1.88
C THR A 154 -15.20 14.44 1.43
N ASN A 155 -14.12 13.72 1.70
CA ASN A 155 -14.06 12.28 1.50
C ASN A 155 -14.77 11.58 2.66
N THR A 156 -16.00 11.13 2.45
CA THR A 156 -16.73 10.37 3.48
C THR A 156 -16.29 8.92 3.42
N PRO A 157 -15.65 8.35 4.47
CA PRO A 157 -15.25 6.97 4.44
C PRO A 157 -16.46 6.05 4.55
N GLU A 158 -16.28 4.83 4.05
CA GLU A 158 -17.26 3.76 4.19
C GLU A 158 -17.31 3.28 5.64
N VAL A 159 -18.51 3.27 6.22
CA VAL A 159 -18.81 2.74 7.55
C VAL A 159 -19.31 1.31 7.39
N PHE A 160 -18.87 0.42 8.27
CA PHE A 160 -19.24 -0.99 8.24
C PHE A 160 -19.94 -1.40 9.53
N SER A 161 -20.96 -2.24 9.41
CA SER A 161 -21.59 -2.95 10.52
C SER A 161 -21.51 -4.45 10.28
N PHE A 162 -21.24 -5.21 11.34
CA PHE A 162 -21.02 -6.65 11.25
C PHE A 162 -21.98 -7.39 12.17
N THR A 163 -22.58 -8.47 11.66
CA THR A 163 -23.41 -9.38 12.45
C THR A 163 -22.83 -10.79 12.43
N TYR A 164 -23.00 -11.51 13.54
CA TYR A 164 -22.44 -12.84 13.74
C TYR A 164 -23.54 -13.84 14.04
N ASN A 165 -23.37 -15.07 13.58
CA ASN A 165 -24.22 -16.19 13.93
C ASN A 165 -23.95 -16.66 15.38
N GLU A 166 -24.84 -17.49 15.93
CA GLU A 166 -24.71 -18.02 17.31
C GLU A 166 -23.40 -18.79 17.54
N ASN A 167 -22.80 -19.35 16.47
CA ASN A 167 -21.51 -20.03 16.51
C ASN A 167 -20.30 -19.07 16.47
N GLY A 168 -20.52 -17.76 16.40
CA GLY A 168 -19.48 -16.73 16.35
C GLY A 168 -18.90 -16.45 14.96
N SER A 169 -19.40 -17.09 13.90
CA SER A 169 -18.99 -16.82 12.52
C SER A 169 -19.64 -15.54 11.98
N LEU A 170 -18.88 -14.77 11.19
CA LEU A 170 -19.40 -13.58 10.49
C LEU A 170 -20.52 -14.00 9.54
N ASN A 171 -21.69 -13.42 9.73
CA ASN A 171 -22.89 -13.70 8.95
C ASN A 171 -23.09 -12.67 7.84
N GLU A 172 -22.96 -11.40 8.19
CA GLU A 172 -23.24 -10.29 7.29
C GLU A 172 -22.32 -9.11 7.61
N MET A 173 -21.88 -8.43 6.57
CA MET A 173 -21.27 -7.11 6.63
C MET A 173 -22.10 -6.15 5.81
N ILE A 174 -22.48 -5.01 6.40
CA ILE A 174 -23.23 -3.95 5.74
C ILE A 174 -22.33 -2.71 5.65
N SER A 175 -22.17 -2.20 4.44
CA SER A 175 -21.49 -0.95 4.12
C SER A 175 -22.44 0.24 4.13
N SER A 176 -21.94 1.44 4.45
CA SER A 176 -22.69 2.70 4.38
C SER A 176 -22.49 3.49 3.08
N TYR A 177 -21.65 3.02 2.15
CA TYR A 177 -21.32 3.81 0.95
C TYR A 177 -22.58 4.03 0.10
N ALA A 178 -23.02 5.30 -0.01
CA ALA A 178 -24.09 5.94 -0.82
C ALA A 178 -25.42 5.20 -1.08
N TYR A 179 -25.41 3.88 -1.24
CA TYR A 179 -26.54 3.01 -1.44
C TYR A 179 -26.59 1.87 -0.43
N GLY A 180 -25.48 1.48 0.20
CA GLY A 180 -25.45 0.42 1.21
C GLY A 180 -25.48 -0.96 0.57
N SER A 181 -24.28 -1.54 0.46
CA SER A 181 -24.13 -2.91 -0.02
C SER A 181 -24.00 -3.85 1.16
N SER A 182 -24.56 -5.06 1.02
CA SER A 182 -24.30 -6.16 1.94
C SER A 182 -23.34 -7.16 1.31
N TYR A 183 -22.58 -7.84 2.15
CA TYR A 183 -21.69 -8.90 1.76
C TYR A 183 -22.16 -10.20 2.38
N THR A 184 -22.27 -11.24 1.57
CA THR A 184 -22.58 -12.59 2.02
C THR A 184 -21.30 -13.40 2.11
N TYR A 185 -21.31 -14.42 2.96
CA TYR A 185 -20.16 -15.27 3.21
C TYR A 185 -20.49 -16.73 2.93
N ASN A 186 -19.53 -17.48 2.38
CA ASN A 186 -19.65 -18.92 2.19
C ASN A 186 -19.45 -19.68 3.51
N SER A 187 -19.58 -21.01 3.48
CA SER A 187 -19.43 -21.86 4.67
C SER A 187 -18.05 -21.82 5.34
N LYS A 188 -17.02 -21.33 4.62
CA LYS A 188 -15.67 -21.12 5.13
C LYS A 188 -15.44 -19.69 5.67
N GLY A 189 -16.47 -18.84 5.65
CA GLY A 189 -16.39 -17.44 6.07
C GLY A 189 -15.67 -16.53 5.08
N LEU A 190 -15.54 -16.94 3.82
CA LEU A 190 -15.01 -16.11 2.73
C LEU A 190 -16.15 -15.34 2.07
N ILE A 191 -15.89 -14.14 1.57
CA ILE A 191 -16.88 -13.34 0.85
C ILE A 191 -17.37 -14.15 -0.36
N ASP A 192 -18.67 -14.39 -0.47
CA ASP A 192 -19.28 -15.03 -1.65
C ASP A 192 -19.67 -13.94 -2.65
N LYS A 193 -20.42 -12.93 -2.18
CA LYS A 193 -21.01 -11.90 -3.04
C LYS A 193 -21.06 -10.55 -2.35
N ARG A 194 -21.06 -9.50 -3.17
CA ARG A 194 -21.52 -8.17 -2.80
C ARG A 194 -22.88 -7.93 -3.45
N ILE A 195 -23.84 -7.51 -2.64
CA ILE A 195 -25.22 -7.24 -3.03
C ILE A 195 -25.46 -5.75 -2.82
N GLU A 196 -25.86 -5.04 -3.86
CA GLU A 196 -26.23 -3.62 -3.75
C GLU A 196 -27.62 -3.48 -3.14
N LYS A 197 -27.98 -2.24 -2.77
CA LYS A 197 -29.21 -1.92 -2.02
C LYS A 197 -30.50 -2.42 -2.66
N ASP A 198 -30.56 -2.33 -3.98
CA ASP A 198 -31.69 -2.75 -4.82
C ASP A 198 -31.72 -4.27 -5.05
N GLY A 199 -30.76 -5.00 -4.46
CA GLY A 199 -30.71 -6.45 -4.43
C GLY A 199 -29.89 -7.08 -5.54
N PHE A 200 -29.35 -6.32 -6.50
CA PHE A 200 -28.51 -6.93 -7.54
C PHE A 200 -27.12 -7.28 -7.01
N VAL A 201 -26.53 -8.34 -7.56
CA VAL A 201 -25.20 -8.81 -7.18
C VAL A 201 -24.16 -8.07 -8.01
N SER A 202 -23.41 -7.16 -7.41
CA SER A 202 -22.36 -6.39 -8.09
C SER A 202 -21.04 -7.16 -8.16
N TYR A 203 -20.73 -8.02 -7.19
CA TYR A 203 -19.50 -8.83 -7.22
C TYR A 203 -19.78 -10.28 -6.84
N LYS A 204 -19.10 -11.21 -7.51
CA LYS A 204 -19.04 -12.64 -7.16
C LYS A 204 -17.59 -13.08 -7.05
N TYR A 205 -17.26 -13.78 -5.96
CA TYR A 205 -15.90 -14.20 -5.64
C TYR A 205 -15.77 -15.72 -5.75
N PHE A 206 -14.68 -16.16 -6.35
CA PHE A 206 -14.34 -17.58 -6.51
C PHE A 206 -12.96 -17.82 -5.94
N TYR A 207 -12.78 -19.00 -5.34
CA TYR A 207 -11.58 -19.35 -4.60
C TYR A 207 -11.03 -20.69 -5.06
N ASP A 208 -9.72 -20.86 -4.91
CA ASP A 208 -9.08 -22.16 -5.05
C ASP A 208 -9.21 -23.02 -3.78
N GLU A 209 -8.64 -24.22 -3.82
CA GLU A 209 -8.68 -25.18 -2.72
C GLU A 209 -7.94 -24.69 -1.46
N GLN A 210 -7.06 -23.69 -1.59
CA GLN A 210 -6.33 -23.06 -0.50
C GLN A 210 -6.99 -21.77 0.00
N ASP A 211 -8.25 -21.52 -0.39
CA ASP A 211 -9.04 -20.35 -0.01
C ASP A 211 -8.44 -19.01 -0.48
N ARG A 212 -7.65 -19.04 -1.55
CA ARG A 212 -7.12 -17.85 -2.23
C ARG A 212 -8.08 -17.43 -3.33
N ILE A 213 -8.26 -16.12 -3.53
CA ILE A 213 -9.14 -15.60 -4.59
C ILE A 213 -8.59 -16.04 -5.94
N LEU A 214 -9.40 -16.67 -6.78
CA LEU A 214 -9.06 -17.06 -8.15
C LEU A 214 -9.67 -16.09 -9.16
N ASP A 215 -10.97 -15.81 -9.02
CA ASP A 215 -11.73 -14.98 -9.94
C ASP A 215 -12.67 -14.07 -9.16
N VAL A 216 -12.83 -12.83 -9.62
CA VAL A 216 -13.85 -11.90 -9.15
C VAL A 216 -14.56 -11.32 -10.35
N TYR A 217 -15.87 -11.51 -10.43
CA TYR A 217 -16.69 -10.97 -11.51
C TYR A 217 -17.43 -9.74 -11.02
N PHE A 218 -17.35 -8.65 -11.77
CA PHE A 218 -18.05 -7.40 -11.50
C PHE A 218 -19.18 -7.17 -12.50
N TYR A 219 -20.38 -6.90 -11.97
CA TYR A 219 -21.62 -6.73 -12.72
C TYR A 219 -22.21 -5.34 -12.47
N ILE A 220 -22.84 -4.79 -13.50
CA ILE A 220 -23.72 -3.62 -13.41
C ILE A 220 -25.10 -4.06 -13.91
N HIS A 221 -26.09 -4.08 -13.02
CA HIS A 221 -27.47 -4.51 -13.34
C HIS A 221 -27.49 -5.85 -14.12
N ASP A 222 -26.85 -6.88 -13.54
CA ASP A 222 -26.70 -8.24 -14.09
C ASP A 222 -25.88 -8.38 -15.38
N ALA A 223 -25.38 -7.28 -15.96
CA ALA A 223 -24.45 -7.33 -17.08
C ALA A 223 -23.01 -7.42 -16.58
N LEU A 224 -22.31 -8.51 -16.92
CA LEU A 224 -20.88 -8.68 -16.62
C LEU A 224 -20.07 -7.58 -17.32
N GLN A 225 -19.32 -6.80 -16.55
CA GLN A 225 -18.50 -5.69 -17.06
C GLN A 225 -17.01 -6.01 -17.04
N MET A 226 -16.56 -6.58 -15.92
CA MET A 226 -15.14 -6.83 -15.68
C MET A 226 -14.98 -8.19 -15.02
N HIS A 227 -13.88 -8.85 -15.35
CA HIS A 227 -13.42 -10.07 -14.70
C HIS A 227 -12.01 -9.82 -14.16
N TYR A 228 -11.82 -9.97 -12.86
CA TYR A 228 -10.51 -9.91 -12.22
C TYR A 228 -10.00 -11.32 -11.97
N LYS A 229 -8.92 -11.68 -12.63
CA LYS A 229 -8.30 -13.00 -12.49
C LYS A 229 -7.03 -12.92 -11.66
N TYR A 230 -6.85 -13.85 -10.74
CA TYR A 230 -5.71 -13.93 -9.85
C TYR A 230 -4.90 -15.18 -10.20
N THR A 231 -3.63 -14.98 -10.55
CA THR A 231 -2.70 -16.05 -10.86
C THR A 231 -1.62 -16.09 -9.80
N TYR A 232 -1.25 -17.27 -9.32
CA TYR A 232 -0.21 -17.50 -8.31
C TYR A 232 0.95 -18.27 -8.94
N PRO A 233 1.96 -17.60 -9.51
CA PRO A 233 3.13 -18.27 -10.08
C PRO A 233 3.92 -19.06 -9.03
N ASP A 234 3.90 -18.59 -7.78
CA ASP A 234 4.58 -19.18 -6.63
C ASP A 234 3.85 -18.82 -5.32
N ASP A 235 4.47 -19.12 -4.18
CA ASP A 235 3.93 -18.89 -2.83
C ASP A 235 4.12 -17.45 -2.31
N LYS A 236 4.80 -16.59 -3.07
CA LYS A 236 5.19 -15.22 -2.69
C LYS A 236 4.74 -14.16 -3.68
N THR A 237 4.09 -14.57 -4.76
CA THR A 237 3.70 -13.69 -5.85
C THR A 237 2.28 -14.00 -6.28
N TYR A 238 1.48 -12.95 -6.48
CA TYR A 238 0.26 -13.08 -7.25
C TYR A 238 0.12 -11.96 -8.27
N ILE A 239 -0.51 -12.29 -9.38
CA ILE A 239 -0.81 -11.38 -10.47
C ILE A 239 -2.32 -11.20 -10.48
N LYS A 240 -2.78 -9.97 -10.25
CA LYS A 240 -4.15 -9.59 -10.54
C LYS A 240 -4.20 -9.12 -12.00
N GLY A 241 -5.11 -9.66 -12.80
CA GLY A 241 -5.36 -9.23 -14.17
C GLY A 241 -6.76 -8.63 -14.27
N TRP A 242 -6.89 -7.53 -15.00
CA TRP A 242 -8.15 -6.84 -15.25
C TRP A 242 -8.59 -7.17 -16.68
N TYR A 243 -9.68 -7.90 -16.81
CA TYR A 243 -10.24 -8.29 -18.08
C TYR A 243 -11.50 -7.49 -18.35
N SER A 244 -11.48 -6.69 -19.41
CA SER A 244 -12.69 -6.08 -19.95
C SER A 244 -13.52 -7.16 -20.63
N VAL A 245 -14.82 -7.19 -20.33
CA VAL A 245 -15.75 -8.15 -20.95
C VAL A 245 -16.55 -7.44 -22.04
N ASN A 246 -16.42 -7.92 -23.27
CA ASN A 246 -17.14 -7.39 -24.42
C ASN A 246 -18.59 -7.89 -24.46
N VAL A 247 -19.42 -7.26 -25.29
CA VAL A 247 -20.84 -7.65 -25.46
C VAL A 247 -21.00 -9.10 -25.92
N ASP A 248 -20.04 -9.60 -26.70
CA ASP A 248 -20.00 -10.99 -27.19
C ASP A 248 -19.40 -11.98 -26.17
N GLN A 249 -19.19 -11.55 -24.92
CA GLN A 249 -18.58 -12.31 -23.82
C GLN A 249 -17.11 -12.66 -24.03
N THR A 250 -16.44 -12.07 -25.02
CA THR A 250 -14.98 -12.19 -25.12
C THR A 250 -14.29 -11.32 -24.07
N GLU A 251 -13.19 -11.84 -23.52
CA GLU A 251 -12.42 -11.16 -22.48
C GLU A 251 -11.09 -10.65 -23.03
N THR A 252 -10.78 -9.38 -22.74
CA THR A 252 -9.50 -8.75 -23.11
C THR A 252 -8.79 -8.27 -21.85
N LEU A 253 -7.57 -8.75 -21.62
CA LEU A 253 -6.70 -8.24 -20.55
C LEU A 253 -6.29 -6.79 -20.86
N THR A 254 -6.69 -5.84 -20.00
CA THR A 254 -6.44 -4.40 -20.17
C THR A 254 -5.35 -3.87 -19.24
N SER A 255 -5.21 -4.45 -18.05
CA SER A 255 -4.14 -4.14 -17.11
C SER A 255 -3.81 -5.32 -16.22
N TYR A 256 -2.64 -5.29 -15.60
CA TYR A 256 -2.28 -6.23 -14.54
C TYR A 256 -1.40 -5.56 -13.49
N VAL A 257 -1.38 -6.16 -12.31
CA VAL A 257 -0.59 -5.73 -11.18
C VAL A 257 0.01 -6.98 -10.55
N VAL A 258 1.32 -6.96 -10.39
CA VAL A 258 2.09 -8.00 -9.73
C VAL A 258 2.31 -7.56 -8.30
N TYR A 259 1.93 -8.42 -7.37
CA TYR A 259 2.17 -8.26 -5.95
C TYR A 259 3.16 -9.30 -5.50
N ALA A 260 4.31 -8.86 -4.99
CA ALA A 260 5.20 -9.70 -4.21
C ALA A 260 4.87 -9.53 -2.73
N PHE A 261 4.86 -10.61 -1.96
CA PHE A 261 4.50 -10.60 -0.55
C PHE A 261 5.32 -11.62 0.25
N ASP A 262 5.37 -11.42 1.56
CA ASP A 262 5.97 -12.36 2.51
C ASP A 262 4.85 -13.13 3.24
N PRO A 263 4.61 -14.42 2.90
CA PRO A 263 3.55 -15.21 3.52
C PRO A 263 3.82 -15.54 5.00
N ALA A 264 5.06 -15.38 5.48
CA ALA A 264 5.41 -15.65 6.87
C ALA A 264 5.04 -14.48 7.80
N LYS A 265 4.63 -13.34 7.24
CA LYS A 265 4.40 -12.10 7.98
C LYS A 265 2.97 -11.63 7.88
N ALA A 266 2.51 -11.00 8.94
CA ALA A 266 1.20 -10.37 8.96
C ALA A 266 1.22 -9.07 8.14
N GLY A 267 0.28 -8.96 7.18
CA GLY A 267 -0.08 -7.70 6.55
C GLY A 267 -0.98 -6.83 7.43
N VAL A 268 -1.67 -5.84 6.85
CA VAL A 268 -2.57 -4.94 7.63
C VAL A 268 -3.75 -5.71 8.23
N TYR A 269 -4.37 -6.57 7.43
CA TYR A 269 -5.64 -7.24 7.75
C TYR A 269 -5.50 -8.77 7.79
N ASN A 270 -4.30 -9.32 8.00
CA ASN A 270 -3.95 -10.73 7.80
C ASN A 270 -5.12 -11.76 7.97
N LYS A 271 -5.67 -12.25 6.85
CA LYS A 271 -6.77 -13.22 6.73
C LYS A 271 -8.12 -12.82 7.37
N GLU A 272 -8.30 -11.56 7.74
CA GLU A 272 -9.54 -11.06 8.33
C GLU A 272 -10.74 -11.23 7.37
N PRO A 273 -11.84 -11.87 7.81
CA PRO A 273 -12.92 -12.30 6.92
C PRO A 273 -13.60 -11.13 6.21
N TYR A 274 -13.65 -9.96 6.83
CA TYR A 274 -14.33 -8.80 6.28
C TYR A 274 -13.49 -7.94 5.33
N TYR A 275 -12.15 -8.12 5.28
CA TYR A 275 -11.25 -7.38 4.37
C TYR A 275 -10.80 -8.19 3.15
N ARG A 276 -11.51 -9.26 2.78
CA ARG A 276 -11.18 -10.11 1.61
C ARG A 276 -11.68 -9.56 0.28
N LEU A 277 -11.68 -8.24 0.11
CA LEU A 277 -12.20 -7.61 -1.11
C LEU A 277 -11.18 -7.66 -2.27
N ASP A 278 -9.89 -7.79 -1.99
CA ASP A 278 -8.83 -7.73 -3.02
C ASP A 278 -7.42 -8.25 -2.60
N ASN A 279 -7.30 -9.42 -1.95
CA ASN A 279 -6.02 -9.95 -1.42
C ASN A 279 -5.15 -8.95 -0.61
N GLN A 280 -5.74 -7.84 -0.14
CA GLN A 280 -5.08 -6.74 0.58
C GLN A 280 -4.61 -7.11 1.99
N TYR A 281 -4.73 -8.38 2.38
CA TYR A 281 -4.41 -8.87 3.71
C TYR A 281 -2.97 -9.38 3.86
N LEU A 282 -2.19 -9.43 2.77
CA LEU A 282 -0.83 -9.95 2.78
C LEU A 282 0.20 -8.85 3.11
N HIS A 283 1.35 -9.27 3.64
CA HIS A 283 2.49 -8.39 3.84
C HIS A 283 3.19 -8.14 2.49
N VAL A 284 2.83 -7.06 1.80
CA VAL A 284 3.26 -6.77 0.44
C VAL A 284 4.65 -6.13 0.44
N THR A 285 5.61 -6.76 -0.22
CA THR A 285 7.00 -6.29 -0.29
C THR A 285 7.29 -5.50 -1.57
N LYS A 286 6.50 -5.71 -2.63
CA LYS A 286 6.58 -4.93 -3.87
C LYS A 286 5.26 -4.98 -4.63
N ILE A 287 4.91 -3.87 -5.27
CA ILE A 287 3.82 -3.79 -6.24
C ILE A 287 4.38 -3.24 -7.56
N SER A 288 4.04 -3.87 -8.68
CA SER A 288 4.38 -3.40 -10.03
C SER A 288 3.14 -3.46 -10.90
N ALA A 289 2.73 -2.31 -11.43
CA ALA A 289 1.52 -2.17 -12.24
C ALA A 289 1.85 -1.90 -13.70
N SER A 290 1.14 -2.57 -14.61
CA SER A 290 1.26 -2.38 -16.04
C SER A 290 -0.11 -2.25 -16.70
N ILE A 291 -0.19 -1.43 -17.74
CA ILE A 291 -1.41 -1.26 -18.54
C ILE A 291 -1.10 -1.53 -20.02
N LEU A 292 -2.11 -2.00 -20.74
CA LEU A 292 -2.06 -2.10 -22.20
C LEU A 292 -2.47 -0.76 -22.79
N SER A 293 -1.52 -0.06 -23.42
CA SER A 293 -1.75 1.23 -24.06
C SER A 293 -1.23 1.18 -25.50
N ASN A 294 -2.10 1.49 -26.47
CA ASN A 294 -1.78 1.43 -27.90
C ASN A 294 -1.15 0.09 -28.35
N GLY A 295 -1.68 -1.02 -27.84
CA GLY A 295 -1.20 -2.38 -28.15
C GLY A 295 0.14 -2.76 -27.51
N THR A 296 0.71 -1.92 -26.65
CA THR A 296 1.97 -2.17 -25.96
C THR A 296 1.79 -2.09 -24.44
N TRP A 297 2.43 -3.01 -23.72
CA TRP A 297 2.46 -2.98 -22.26
C TRP A 297 3.39 -1.87 -21.75
N GLN A 298 2.87 -1.04 -20.86
CA GLN A 298 3.62 0.05 -20.23
C GLN A 298 3.54 -0.06 -18.71
N VAL A 299 4.70 -0.03 -18.04
CA VAL A 299 4.77 0.05 -16.58
C VAL A 299 4.23 1.41 -16.13
N GLN A 300 3.23 1.39 -15.26
CA GLN A 300 2.61 2.59 -14.68
C GLN A 300 3.35 3.06 -13.44
N PHE A 301 3.64 2.12 -12.53
CA PHE A 301 4.34 2.42 -11.29
C PHE A 301 4.97 1.16 -10.69
N GLU A 302 6.00 1.39 -9.88
CA GLU A 302 6.54 0.41 -8.94
C GLU A 302 6.64 1.04 -7.57
N VAL A 303 6.16 0.33 -6.55
CA VAL A 303 6.11 0.84 -5.17
C VAL A 303 6.51 -0.25 -4.18
N VAL A 304 7.10 0.16 -3.07
CA VAL A 304 7.52 -0.71 -1.96
C VAL A 304 6.83 -0.21 -0.70
N PRO A 305 5.65 -0.78 -0.35
CA PRO A 305 4.93 -0.39 0.86
C PRO A 305 5.81 -0.52 2.11
N LYS A 306 5.57 0.34 3.09
CA LYS A 306 6.29 0.34 4.37
C LYS A 306 5.33 0.02 5.52
N TYR A 307 5.75 -0.91 6.37
CA TYR A 307 5.06 -1.36 7.57
C TYR A 307 5.91 -0.98 8.78
N PHE A 308 5.28 -0.27 9.73
CA PHE A 308 5.95 0.22 10.92
C PHE A 308 5.33 -0.40 12.16
N TYR A 309 6.17 -1.05 12.95
CA TYR A 309 5.75 -1.77 14.15
C TYR A 309 6.21 -1.07 15.42
N ASP A 310 5.49 -1.28 16.52
CA ASP A 310 5.98 -0.99 17.87
C ASP A 310 6.94 -2.09 18.37
N GLU A 311 7.55 -1.88 19.54
CA GLU A 311 8.49 -2.85 20.15
C GLU A 311 7.81 -4.19 20.52
N GLU A 312 6.49 -4.19 20.67
CA GLU A 312 5.68 -5.39 20.98
C GLU A 312 5.21 -6.12 19.70
N GLY A 313 5.51 -5.58 18.52
CA GLY A 313 5.17 -6.15 17.22
C GLY A 313 3.81 -5.74 16.64
N TYR A 314 3.10 -4.78 17.21
CA TYR A 314 1.84 -4.27 16.64
C TYR A 314 2.10 -3.30 15.48
N LEU A 315 1.39 -3.47 14.36
CA LEU A 315 1.47 -2.57 13.20
C LEU A 315 0.83 -1.21 13.55
N ILE A 316 1.64 -0.17 13.70
CA ILE A 316 1.17 1.17 14.11
C ILE A 316 1.12 2.19 12.98
N LYS A 317 1.81 1.93 11.87
CA LYS A 317 1.66 2.70 10.64
C LYS A 317 1.86 1.83 9.40
N TYR A 318 1.05 2.07 8.39
CA TYR A 318 1.19 1.52 7.04
C TYR A 318 1.28 2.66 6.04
N ASP A 319 2.27 2.61 5.15
CA ASP A 319 2.46 3.53 4.03
C ASP A 319 2.44 2.73 2.72
N ALA A 320 1.44 2.98 1.88
CA ALA A 320 1.31 2.32 0.59
C ALA A 320 2.39 2.74 -0.44
N ALA A 321 3.20 3.77 -0.15
CA ALA A 321 4.36 4.23 -0.91
C ALA A 321 4.10 4.59 -2.39
N GLY A 322 2.87 4.98 -2.74
CA GLY A 322 2.43 5.14 -4.13
C GLY A 322 2.75 6.47 -4.81
N LEU A 323 3.69 6.54 -5.75
CA LEU A 323 3.99 7.77 -6.50
C LEU A 323 2.87 8.27 -7.42
N ASN A 324 1.82 7.49 -7.70
CA ASN A 324 0.68 7.92 -8.51
C ASN A 324 -0.61 7.30 -7.96
N TYR A 325 -1.51 8.18 -7.48
CA TYR A 325 -2.91 7.93 -7.15
C TYR A 325 -3.27 7.19 -5.85
N THR A 326 -2.34 6.63 -5.05
CA THR A 326 -2.66 6.07 -3.71
C THR A 326 -1.52 6.22 -2.66
N THR A 327 -1.08 7.43 -2.30
CA THR A 327 -0.21 7.65 -1.10
C THR A 327 -1.04 7.63 0.18
N ASP A 328 -1.54 6.47 0.56
CA ASP A 328 -2.30 6.33 1.80
C ASP A 328 -1.33 5.98 2.93
N ILE A 329 -1.11 6.94 3.84
CA ILE A 329 -0.54 6.66 5.16
C ILE A 329 -1.71 6.47 6.12
N THR A 330 -1.73 5.31 6.75
CA THR A 330 -2.68 4.99 7.81
C THR A 330 -1.91 4.78 9.10
N VAL A 331 -2.30 5.51 10.14
CA VAL A 331 -1.79 5.33 11.50
C VAL A 331 -2.85 4.62 12.33
N PHE A 332 -2.42 3.67 13.15
CA PHE A 332 -3.24 2.78 13.94
C PHE A 332 -3.04 3.06 15.43
N GLU A 333 -4.14 3.25 16.17
CA GLU A 333 -4.15 3.48 17.61
C GLU A 333 -4.86 2.33 18.31
N TYR A 334 -4.26 1.84 19.39
CA TYR A 334 -4.73 0.69 20.14
C TYR A 334 -5.05 1.05 21.60
N GLU A 335 -5.94 0.27 22.23
CA GLU A 335 -6.18 0.30 23.68
C GLU A 335 -5.18 -0.49 24.51
#